data_AF-W2BYJ6-F1
#
_entry.id   AF-W2BYJ6-F1
#
_cell.length_a   1.000
_cell.length_b   1.000
_cell.length_c   1.000
_cell.angle_alpha   90.00
_cell.angle_beta   90.00
_cell.angle_gamma   90.00
#
_symmetry.space_group_name_H-M   'P 1'
#
loop_
_entity.id
_entity.type
_entity.pdbx_description
1 polymer ?
#
loop_
_entity_poly.entity_id
_entity_poly.type
_entity_poly.pdbx_seq_one_letter_code
_entity_poly.pdbx_strand_id
1 'polypeptide(L)' 'MIEEEKYRDYKADHERRIAKAFSELSVSQRELLKTLYEDGMSKQEYADAIGVSPSAISHQLETIKKKIKKILR' A
#
# COMPACT_ATOMS: atom_id res chain seq x y z
N MET A 1 -5.80 25.68 -19.80
CA MET A 1 -6.80 24.78 -20.46
C MET A 1 -6.21 23.46 -20.97
N ILE A 2 -5.26 23.40 -21.93
CA ILE A 2 -4.69 22.12 -22.42
C ILE A 2 -3.81 21.41 -21.37
N GLU A 3 -3.01 22.16 -20.59
CA GLU A 3 -2.16 21.57 -19.54
C GLU A 3 -2.96 21.06 -18.34
N GLU A 4 -4.05 21.75 -17.99
CA GLU A 4 -4.95 21.31 -16.91
C GLU A 4 -5.70 20.05 -17.29
N GLU A 5 -6.13 19.92 -18.54
CA GLU A 5 -6.75 18.69 -19.05
C GLU A 5 -5.76 17.51 -19.04
N LYS A 6 -4.53 17.72 -19.53
CA LYS A 6 -3.45 16.72 -19.45
C LYS A 6 -3.14 16.31 -18.01
N TYR A 7 -3.14 17.25 -17.06
CA TYR A 7 -2.93 16.96 -15.66
C TYR A 7 -4.09 16.14 -15.06
N ARG A 8 -5.34 16.46 -15.41
CA ARG A 8 -6.52 15.69 -14.98
C ARG A 8 -6.45 14.25 -15.49
N ASP A 9 -6.13 14.05 -16.77
CA ASP A 9 -6.01 12.72 -17.36
C ASP A 9 -4.87 11.92 -16.73
N TYR A 10 -3.72 12.54 -16.53
CA TYR A 10 -2.59 11.94 -15.81
C TYR A 10 -2.98 11.52 -14.39
N LYS A 11 -3.65 12.41 -13.65
CA LYS A 11 -4.09 12.12 -12.27
C LYS A 11 -5.10 10.98 -12.24
N ALA A 12 -6.07 10.96 -13.14
CA ALA A 12 -7.08 9.90 -13.22
C ALA A 12 -6.46 8.54 -13.56
N ASP A 13 -5.52 8.48 -14.51
CA ASP A 13 -4.75 7.26 -14.80
C ASP A 13 -3.95 6.78 -13.58
N HIS A 14 -3.26 7.72 -12.92
CA HIS A 14 -2.47 7.42 -11.73
C HIS A 14 -3.33 6.85 -10.59
N GLU A 15 -4.48 7.47 -10.30
CA GLU A 15 -5.44 6.99 -9.29
C GLU A 15 -5.99 5.60 -9.64
N ARG A 16 -6.29 5.35 -10.92
CA ARG A 16 -6.73 4.01 -11.38
C ARG A 16 -5.65 2.96 -11.18
N ARG A 17 -4.38 3.27 -11.46
CA ARG A 17 -3.25 2.35 -11.25
C ARG A 17 -3.01 2.09 -9.77
N ILE A 18 -3.16 3.10 -8.91
CA ILE A 18 -3.12 2.92 -7.45
C ILE A 18 -4.25 2.00 -7.00
N ALA A 19 -5.50 2.27 -7.41
CA ALA A 19 -6.65 1.45 -7.04
C ALA A 19 -6.46 -0.02 -7.46
N LYS A 20 -5.94 -0.26 -8.67
CA LYS A 20 -5.56 -1.59 -9.15
C LYS A 20 -4.45 -2.22 -8.31
N ALA A 21 -3.42 -1.46 -7.93
CA ALA A 21 -2.34 -1.98 -7.09
C ALA A 21 -2.85 -2.43 -5.72
N PHE A 22 -3.76 -1.68 -5.11
CA PHE A 22 -4.42 -2.05 -3.85
C PHE A 22 -5.37 -3.24 -4.02
N SER A 23 -6.12 -3.33 -5.12
CA SER A 23 -7.03 -4.46 -5.38
C SER A 23 -6.30 -5.80 -5.54
N GLU A 24 -5.03 -5.78 -5.92
CA GLU A 24 -4.21 -6.98 -6.04
C GLU A 24 -3.64 -7.46 -4.69
N LEU A 25 -3.60 -6.61 -3.64
CA LEU A 25 -3.13 -7.02 -2.32
C LEU A 25 -4.11 -8.01 -1.65
N SER A 26 -3.58 -8.96 -0.88
CA SER A 26 -4.42 -9.83 -0.05
C SER A 26 -5.10 -9.03 1.07
N VAL A 27 -6.17 -9.59 1.65
CA VAL A 27 -6.88 -8.99 2.79
C VAL A 27 -5.91 -8.66 3.92
N SER A 28 -5.05 -9.60 4.31
CA SER A 28 -4.04 -9.41 5.35
C SER A 28 -3.02 -8.32 5.04
N GLN A 29 -2.65 -8.14 3.77
CA GLN A 29 -1.74 -7.07 3.35
C GLN A 29 -2.41 -5.70 3.44
N ARG A 30 -3.69 -5.61 3.08
CA ARG A 30 -4.47 -4.36 3.21
C ARG A 30 -4.69 -4.01 4.67
N GLU A 31 -5.00 -5.00 5.49
CA GLU A 31 -5.16 -4.83 6.93
C GLU A 31 -3.88 -4.30 7.58
N LEU A 32 -2.72 -4.89 7.27
CA LEU A 32 -1.44 -4.37 7.72
C LEU A 32 -1.23 -2.90 7.32
N LEU A 33 -1.51 -2.54 6.06
CA LEU A 33 -1.35 -1.15 5.61
C LEU A 33 -2.33 -0.20 6.31
N LYS A 34 -3.60 -0.58 6.44
CA LYS A 34 -4.61 0.21 7.16
C LYS A 34 -4.17 0.44 8.60
N THR A 35 -3.78 -0.61 9.31
CA THR A 35 -3.40 -0.52 10.72
C THR A 35 -2.20 0.40 10.93
N LEU A 36 -1.21 0.35 10.03
CA LEU A 36 -0.01 1.19 10.15
C LEU A 36 -0.23 2.65 9.72
N TYR A 37 -0.99 2.89 8.65
CA TYR A 37 -1.04 4.20 7.99
C TYR A 37 -2.36 4.95 8.20
N GLU A 38 -3.46 4.25 8.48
CA GLU A 38 -4.76 4.87 8.80
C GLU A 38 -5.00 4.87 10.31
N ASP A 39 -4.78 3.74 10.98
CA ASP A 39 -5.03 3.61 12.43
C ASP A 39 -3.85 4.11 13.28
N GLY A 40 -2.71 4.40 12.64
CA GLY A 40 -1.52 4.99 13.29
C GLY A 40 -0.76 4.05 14.23
N MET A 41 -1.04 2.74 14.19
CA MET A 41 -0.35 1.75 15.00
C MET A 41 1.10 1.60 14.52
N SER A 42 2.05 1.51 15.45
CA SER A 42 3.44 1.24 15.10
C SER A 42 3.64 -0.21 14.64
N LYS A 43 4.73 -0.44 13.89
CA LYS A 43 5.11 -1.80 13.48
C LYS A 43 5.33 -2.74 14.67
N GLN A 44 5.80 -2.20 15.80
CA GLN A 44 6.05 -2.99 17.00
C GLN A 44 4.74 -3.41 17.64
N GLU A 45 3.82 -2.47 17.87
CA GLU A 45 2.48 -2.76 18.42
C GLU A 45 1.72 -3.76 17.56
N TYR A 46 1.77 -3.63 16.23
CA TYR A 46 1.14 -4.60 15.33
C TYR A 46 1.78 -5.98 15.41
N ALA A 47 3.12 -6.05 15.50
CA ALA A 47 3.84 -7.31 15.64
C ALA A 47 3.49 -8.01 16.95
N ASP A 48 3.44 -7.25 18.05
CA ASP A 48 3.06 -7.72 19.38
C ASP A 48 1.60 -8.23 19.39
N ALA A 49 0.68 -7.51 18.74
CA ALA A 49 -0.74 -7.87 18.67
C ALA A 49 -1.00 -9.20 17.97
N ILE A 50 -0.18 -9.57 16.97
CA ILE A 50 -0.33 -10.83 16.22
C ILE A 50 0.70 -11.88 16.61
N GLY A 51 1.54 -11.62 17.63
CA GLY A 51 2.53 -12.56 18.15
C GLY A 51 3.67 -12.89 17.20
N VAL A 52 4.14 -11.91 16.40
CA VAL A 52 5.27 -12.09 15.48
C VAL A 52 6.40 -11.10 15.79
N SER A 53 7.57 -11.30 15.15
CA SER A 53 8.67 -10.33 15.29
C SER A 53 8.46 -9.09 14.40
N PRO A 54 8.97 -7.91 14.81
CA PRO A 54 8.97 -6.71 13.96
C PRO A 54 9.68 -6.91 12.60
N SER A 55 10.64 -7.83 12.54
CA SER A 55 11.31 -8.23 11.29
C SER A 55 10.37 -8.95 10.33
N ALA A 56 9.45 -9.78 10.83
CA ALA A 56 8.43 -10.42 9.99
C ALA A 56 7.48 -9.38 9.36
N ILE A 57 7.09 -8.36 10.11
CA ILE A 57 6.31 -7.22 9.58
C ILE A 57 7.11 -6.48 8.50
N SER A 58 8.40 -6.23 8.73
CA SER A 58 9.25 -5.56 7.75
C SER A 58 9.35 -6.36 6.44
N HIS A 59 9.49 -7.69 6.51
CA HIS A 59 9.48 -8.56 5.34
C HIS A 59 8.14 -8.54 4.58
N GLN A 60 7.00 -8.48 5.31
CA GLN A 60 5.69 -8.33 4.70
C GLN A 60 5.58 -6.99 3.94
N LEU A 61 6.04 -5.89 4.53
CA LEU A 61 6.06 -4.57 3.88
C LEU A 61 6.93 -4.55 2.61
N GLU A 62 8.10 -5.21 2.64
CA GLU A 62 8.93 -5.36 1.44
C GLU A 62 8.23 -6.14 0.32
N THR A 63 7.50 -7.19 0.70
CA THR A 63 6.72 -8.01 -0.25
C THR A 63 5.61 -7.19 -0.89
N ILE A 64 4.86 -6.42 -0.08
CA ILE A 64 3.83 -5.49 -0.54
C ILE A 64 4.44 -4.46 -1.50
N LYS A 65 5.56 -3.83 -1.12
CA LYS A 65 6.27 -2.84 -1.95
C LYS A 65 6.68 -3.42 -3.31
N LYS A 66 7.24 -4.64 -3.34
CA LYS A 66 7.59 -5.33 -4.58
C LYS A 66 6.37 -5.58 -5.47
N LYS A 67 5.23 -5.94 -4.89
CA LYS A 67 3.99 -6.20 -5.62
C LYS A 67 3.41 -4.92 -6.22
N ILE A 68 3.30 -3.85 -5.42
CA ILE A 68 2.86 -2.53 -5.88
C ILE A 68 3.77 -2.01 -6.99
N LYS A 69 5.10 -2.10 -6.83
CA LYS A 69 6.07 -1.66 -7.85
C LYS A 69 5.90 -2.37 -9.19
N LYS A 70 5.48 -3.64 -9.22
CA LYS A 70 5.22 -4.37 -10.47
C LYS A 70 3.97 -3.86 -11.18
N ILE A 71 2.96 -3.40 -10.44
CA ILE A 71 1.66 -2.95 -10.98
C ILE A 71 1.72 -1.48 -11.41
N LEU A 72 2.48 -0.67 -10.66
CA LEU A 72 2.72 0.75 -10.95
C LEU A 72 3.91 0.99 -11.89
N ARG A 73 4.54 -0.07 -12.41
CA ARG A 73 5.46 0.06 -13.54
C ARG A 73 4.68 0.34 -14.82
#